data_AF-A0A974PJQ5-F1
#
_entry.id   AF-A0A974PJQ5-F1
#
_cell.length_a   1.000
_cell.length_b   1.000
_cell.length_c   1.000
_cell.angle_alpha   90.00
_cell.angle_beta   90.00
_cell.angle_gamma   90.00
#
_symmetry.space_group_name_H-M   'P 1'
#
loop_
_entity.id
_entity.type
_entity.pdbx_description
1 polymer ?
#
loop_
_entity_poly.entity_id
_entity_poly.type
_entity_poly.pdbx_seq_one_letter_code
_entity_poly.pdbx_strand_id
1 'polypeptide(L)'
;MGKRIVAVRHSPDWLALTEDDTRRFLRRHGIDENLLVDFIALWDRALKVDYRTFRHEIAALSRASFSAVRGAEVMSHVALRATTPAKDDLVVFVDDDDWLAPSLFEELAAACPRPLNGIWWGSILVGPQLTTYEASQYDPIIELRPLERVIYTNNYAVTGRALNWHGYGRLFEHYHADRRFGKFWWPPKKVPKYLSAASKHPCSTVSVQFFMAQPQFRADPRRHVGRFAEQLAEAQIPAGYDWLKAPVGQVEALVRRALGE
;
A
#
# COMPACT_ATOMS: atom_id res chain seq x y z
N MET A 1 -9.26 26.28 -7.62
CA MET A 1 -9.18 25.12 -6.71
C MET A 1 -7.79 24.53 -6.86
N GLY A 2 -7.08 24.23 -5.76
CA GLY A 2 -5.76 23.62 -5.87
C GLY A 2 -5.82 22.21 -6.49
N LYS A 3 -4.67 21.75 -6.98
CA LYS A 3 -4.52 20.41 -7.57
C LYS A 3 -4.84 19.31 -6.56
N ARG A 4 -5.12 18.13 -7.09
CA ARG A 4 -5.32 16.90 -6.32
C ARG A 4 -4.24 15.93 -6.76
N ILE A 5 -3.29 15.64 -5.89
CA ILE A 5 -2.06 14.95 -6.26
C ILE A 5 -2.02 13.60 -5.55
N VAL A 6 -1.83 12.53 -6.31
CA VAL A 6 -1.45 11.22 -5.79
C VAL A 6 0.05 11.07 -5.99
N ALA A 7 0.80 11.08 -4.89
CA ALA A 7 2.25 10.96 -4.86
C ALA A 7 2.65 9.52 -4.55
N VAL A 8 3.14 8.83 -5.58
CA VAL A 8 3.44 7.40 -5.52
C VAL A 8 4.84 7.16 -4.95
N ARG A 9 4.89 6.39 -3.87
CA ARG A 9 6.10 5.83 -3.27
C ARG A 9 6.51 4.60 -4.06
N HIS A 10 7.35 4.84 -5.06
CA HIS A 10 7.85 3.77 -5.90
C HIS A 10 8.72 2.82 -5.10
N SER A 11 8.39 1.56 -5.23
CA SER A 11 9.33 0.48 -5.06
C SER A 11 10.48 0.60 -6.07
N PRO A 12 11.59 -0.15 -5.88
CA PRO A 12 12.61 -0.29 -6.91
C PRO A 12 12.00 -0.72 -8.25
N ASP A 13 12.73 -0.48 -9.34
CA ASP A 13 12.40 -1.11 -10.62
C ASP A 13 12.60 -2.62 -10.48
N TRP A 14 11.50 -3.34 -10.23
CA TRP A 14 11.52 -4.77 -9.95
C TRP A 14 12.15 -5.58 -11.07
N LEU A 15 11.98 -5.16 -12.33
CA LEU A 15 12.52 -5.89 -13.49
C LEU A 15 14.03 -5.70 -13.63
N ALA A 16 14.55 -4.54 -13.21
CA ALA A 16 15.97 -4.23 -13.19
C ALA A 16 16.65 -4.53 -11.84
N LEU A 17 15.92 -5.07 -10.85
CA LEU A 17 16.41 -5.22 -9.49
C LEU A 17 17.51 -6.28 -9.39
N THR A 18 18.73 -5.82 -9.06
CA THR A 18 19.88 -6.68 -8.79
C THR A 18 19.88 -7.19 -7.35
N GLU A 19 20.67 -8.23 -7.07
CA GLU A 19 20.89 -8.71 -5.71
C GLU A 19 21.53 -7.63 -4.83
N ASP A 20 22.49 -6.88 -5.36
CA ASP A 20 23.17 -5.79 -4.63
C ASP A 20 22.21 -4.66 -4.27
N ASP A 21 21.29 -4.30 -5.17
CA ASP A 21 20.25 -3.32 -4.90
C ASP A 21 19.31 -3.82 -3.79
N THR A 22 18.95 -5.11 -3.83
CA THR A 22 18.11 -5.77 -2.83
C THR A 22 18.78 -5.72 -1.44
N ARG A 23 20.04 -6.15 -1.33
CA ARG A 23 20.82 -6.11 -0.07
C ARG A 23 20.93 -4.69 0.47
N ARG A 24 21.21 -3.72 -0.41
CA ARG A 24 21.32 -2.30 -0.04
C ARG A 24 20.00 -1.73 0.47
N PHE A 25 18.88 -2.10 -0.15
CA PHE A 25 17.55 -1.71 0.31
C PHE A 25 17.25 -2.26 1.71
N LEU A 26 17.48 -3.55 1.94
CA LEU A 26 17.22 -4.21 3.23
C LEU A 26 18.10 -3.65 4.35
N ARG A 27 19.40 -3.42 4.07
CA ARG A 27 20.35 -2.84 5.03
C ARG A 27 19.90 -1.46 5.54
N ARG A 28 19.35 -0.61 4.66
CA ARG A 28 18.83 0.72 5.04
C ARG A 28 17.64 0.65 6.00
N HIS A 29 16.91 -0.46 5.99
CA HIS A 29 15.74 -0.68 6.83
C HIS A 29 16.05 -1.56 8.05
N GLY A 30 17.31 -1.96 8.26
CA GLY A 30 17.71 -2.81 9.38
C GLY A 30 17.14 -4.24 9.28
N ILE A 31 16.85 -4.71 8.07
CA ILE A 31 16.37 -6.07 7.79
C ILE A 31 17.57 -6.93 7.33
N ASP A 32 17.56 -8.23 7.64
CA ASP A 32 18.56 -9.18 7.13
C ASP A 32 18.69 -9.05 5.62
N GLU A 33 19.90 -8.76 5.14
CA GLU A 33 20.16 -8.49 3.72
C GLU A 33 19.98 -9.70 2.80
N ASN A 34 19.95 -10.93 3.35
CA ASN A 34 19.67 -12.14 2.60
C ASN A 34 18.18 -12.47 2.51
N LEU A 35 17.32 -11.84 3.33
CA LEU A 35 15.91 -12.22 3.44
C LEU A 35 15.18 -12.27 2.08
N LEU A 36 15.28 -11.19 1.28
CA LEU A 36 14.64 -11.16 -0.03
C LEU A 36 15.36 -12.03 -1.05
N VAL A 37 16.69 -12.18 -0.96
CA VAL A 37 17.45 -13.05 -1.87
C VAL A 37 16.98 -14.50 -1.71
N ASP A 38 16.88 -14.97 -0.47
CA ASP A 38 16.42 -16.32 -0.14
C ASP A 38 14.94 -16.52 -0.50
N PHE A 39 14.10 -15.51 -0.24
CA PHE A 39 12.69 -15.55 -0.63
C PHE A 39 12.51 -15.61 -2.15
N ILE A 40 13.23 -14.79 -2.92
CA ILE A 40 13.17 -14.79 -4.38
C ILE A 40 13.57 -16.17 -4.91
N ALA A 41 14.67 -16.73 -4.43
CA ALA A 41 15.12 -18.05 -4.84
C ALA A 41 14.09 -19.14 -4.50
N LEU A 42 13.42 -19.04 -3.34
CA LEU A 42 12.36 -19.97 -2.95
C LEU A 42 11.12 -19.82 -3.84
N TRP A 43 10.67 -18.58 -4.07
CA TRP A 43 9.52 -18.26 -4.91
C TRP A 43 9.72 -18.73 -6.35
N ASP A 44 10.83 -18.36 -6.97
CA ASP A 44 11.12 -18.64 -8.38
C ASP A 44 11.27 -20.14 -8.66
N ARG A 45 11.68 -20.95 -7.66
CA ARG A 45 11.68 -22.41 -7.76
C ARG A 45 10.28 -23.02 -7.62
N ALA A 46 9.41 -22.38 -6.84
CA ALA A 46 8.13 -22.95 -6.44
C ALA A 46 6.98 -22.55 -7.38
N LEU A 47 7.02 -21.35 -7.97
CA LEU A 47 5.93 -20.75 -8.72
C LEU A 47 6.26 -20.60 -10.22
N LYS A 48 5.24 -20.34 -11.04
CA LYS A 48 5.34 -20.21 -12.50
C LYS A 48 5.64 -18.80 -12.98
N VAL A 49 5.28 -17.80 -12.18
CA VAL A 49 5.62 -16.39 -12.41
C VAL A 49 6.71 -16.03 -11.42
N ASP A 50 7.86 -15.58 -11.91
CA ASP A 50 8.98 -15.18 -11.06
C ASP A 50 8.62 -13.96 -10.20
N TYR A 51 9.36 -13.78 -9.11
CA TYR A 51 9.11 -12.74 -8.11
C TYR A 51 9.07 -11.33 -8.71
N ARG A 52 10.01 -11.03 -9.61
CA ARG A 52 10.18 -9.69 -10.18
C ARG A 52 9.02 -9.35 -11.10
N THR A 53 8.65 -10.30 -11.95
CA THR A 53 7.46 -10.18 -12.82
C THR A 53 6.20 -10.02 -11.97
N PHE A 54 6.01 -10.84 -10.93
CA PHE A 54 4.85 -10.72 -10.03
C PHE A 54 4.76 -9.34 -9.37
N ARG A 55 5.87 -8.83 -8.78
CA ARG A 55 5.91 -7.49 -8.17
C ARG A 55 5.64 -6.38 -9.19
N HIS A 56 6.19 -6.49 -10.39
CA HIS A 56 5.95 -5.52 -11.46
C HIS A 56 4.46 -5.44 -11.82
N GLU A 57 3.80 -6.59 -11.94
CA GLU A 57 2.38 -6.66 -12.28
C GLU A 57 1.48 -6.16 -11.15
N ILE A 58 1.78 -6.47 -9.89
CA ILE A 58 1.09 -5.85 -8.75
C ILE A 58 1.17 -4.32 -8.84
N ALA A 59 2.37 -3.79 -9.11
CA ALA A 59 2.54 -2.34 -9.23
C ALA A 59 1.76 -1.76 -10.42
N ALA A 60 1.61 -2.50 -11.52
CA ALA A 60 0.80 -2.10 -12.66
C ALA A 60 -0.70 -2.04 -12.31
N LEU A 61 -1.22 -3.03 -11.57
CA LEU A 61 -2.59 -3.05 -11.07
C LEU A 61 -2.87 -1.85 -10.16
N SER A 62 -1.96 -1.56 -9.23
CA SER A 62 -2.10 -0.40 -8.34
C SER A 62 -2.07 0.94 -9.06
N ARG A 63 -1.22 1.10 -10.09
CA ARG A 63 -1.22 2.30 -10.96
C ARG A 63 -2.55 2.52 -11.66
N ALA A 64 -3.25 1.46 -12.06
CA ALA A 64 -4.59 1.57 -12.62
C ALA A 64 -5.58 2.16 -11.60
N SER A 65 -5.49 1.75 -10.33
CA SER A 65 -6.32 2.32 -9.25
C SER A 65 -6.06 3.81 -9.05
N PHE A 66 -4.81 4.27 -9.12
CA PHE A 66 -4.47 5.69 -8.96
C PHE A 66 -5.00 6.53 -10.12
N SER A 67 -4.92 5.99 -11.33
CA SER A 67 -5.43 6.64 -12.55
C SER A 67 -6.96 6.74 -12.56
N ALA A 68 -7.64 5.85 -11.84
CA ALA A 68 -9.10 5.88 -11.67
C ALA A 68 -9.57 6.93 -10.64
N VAL A 69 -8.67 7.53 -9.86
CA VAL A 69 -9.03 8.58 -8.90
C VAL A 69 -9.41 9.86 -9.65
N ARG A 70 -10.68 10.25 -9.56
CA ARG A 70 -11.23 11.36 -10.34
C ARG A 70 -10.57 12.68 -9.98
N GLY A 71 -10.12 13.41 -11.01
CA GLY A 71 -9.46 14.71 -10.87
C GLY A 71 -8.04 14.66 -10.29
N ALA A 72 -7.45 13.47 -10.14
CA ALA A 72 -6.10 13.31 -9.63
C ALA A 72 -5.02 13.53 -10.70
N GLU A 73 -3.95 14.21 -10.32
CA GLU A 73 -2.65 14.20 -10.98
C GLU A 73 -1.78 13.15 -10.27
N VAL A 74 -1.41 12.08 -10.98
CA VAL A 74 -0.55 11.02 -10.43
C VAL A 74 0.90 11.35 -10.78
N MET A 75 1.78 11.38 -9.79
CA MET A 75 3.21 11.61 -9.99
C MET A 75 4.06 10.81 -9.01
N SER A 76 5.33 10.62 -9.36
CA SER A 76 6.29 10.01 -8.44
C SER A 76 6.55 10.92 -7.25
N HIS A 77 6.85 10.30 -6.10
CA HIS A 77 7.25 11.06 -4.91
C HIS A 77 8.54 11.87 -5.14
N VAL A 78 9.45 11.40 -6.02
CA VAL A 78 10.66 12.12 -6.43
C VAL A 78 10.31 13.39 -7.21
N ALA A 79 9.37 13.30 -8.17
CA ALA A 79 8.89 14.46 -8.92
C ALA A 79 8.21 15.46 -7.97
N LEU A 80 7.34 14.98 -7.07
CA LEU A 80 6.73 15.84 -6.06
C LEU A 80 7.79 16.56 -5.22
N ARG A 81 8.84 15.86 -4.76
CA ARG A 81 9.93 16.44 -3.95
C ARG A 81 10.67 17.57 -4.67
N ALA A 82 10.74 17.52 -6.00
CA ALA A 82 11.37 18.55 -6.83
C ALA A 82 10.44 19.74 -7.13
N THR A 83 9.18 19.67 -6.72
CA THR A 83 8.18 20.73 -6.92
C THR A 83 7.87 21.47 -5.62
N THR A 84 7.24 22.63 -5.74
CA THR A 84 6.66 23.36 -4.60
C THR A 84 5.14 23.41 -4.80
N PRO A 85 4.37 22.52 -4.15
CA PRO A 85 2.92 22.50 -4.30
C PRO A 85 2.30 23.83 -3.89
N ALA A 86 1.27 24.27 -4.62
CA ALA A 86 0.53 25.46 -4.28
C ALA A 86 -0.20 25.27 -2.94
N LYS A 87 -0.48 26.36 -2.24
CA LYS A 87 -1.04 26.36 -0.87
C LYS A 87 -2.25 25.43 -0.72
N ASP A 88 -3.14 25.42 -1.71
CA ASP A 88 -4.42 24.70 -1.70
C ASP A 88 -4.38 23.35 -2.43
N ASP A 89 -3.20 22.95 -2.95
CA ASP A 89 -3.00 21.60 -3.47
C ASP A 89 -3.19 20.60 -2.34
N LEU A 90 -3.79 19.46 -2.63
CA LEU A 90 -3.99 18.37 -1.69
C LEU A 90 -3.21 17.16 -2.16
N VAL A 91 -2.28 16.69 -1.35
CA VAL A 91 -1.32 15.63 -1.67
C VAL A 91 -1.63 14.40 -0.83
N VAL A 92 -1.86 13.26 -1.51
CA VAL A 92 -2.01 11.93 -0.92
C VAL A 92 -0.74 11.15 -1.21
N PHE A 93 -0.14 10.53 -0.19
CA PHE A 93 0.98 9.60 -0.38
C PHE A 93 0.43 8.17 -0.41
N VAL A 94 1.01 7.31 -1.24
CA VAL A 94 0.57 5.90 -1.39
C VAL A 94 1.74 5.03 -1.84
N ASP A 95 1.83 3.78 -1.35
CA ASP A 95 2.80 2.82 -1.88
C ASP A 95 2.33 2.29 -3.24
N ASP A 96 3.26 1.90 -4.10
CA ASP A 96 2.92 1.45 -5.45
C ASP A 96 2.32 0.05 -5.53
N ASP A 97 2.07 -0.62 -4.40
CA ASP A 97 1.30 -1.85 -4.27
C ASP A 97 -0.06 -1.65 -3.54
N ASP A 98 -0.39 -0.44 -3.10
CA ASP A 98 -1.66 -0.11 -2.44
C ASP A 98 -2.74 0.39 -3.43
N TRP A 99 -3.99 0.57 -2.96
CA TRP A 99 -5.12 1.06 -3.76
C TRP A 99 -5.83 2.26 -3.15
N LEU A 100 -6.44 3.07 -4.02
CA LEU A 100 -7.24 4.23 -3.66
C LEU A 100 -8.65 4.14 -4.23
N ALA A 101 -9.63 4.66 -3.49
CA ALA A 101 -11.00 4.76 -3.98
C ALA A 101 -11.11 5.79 -5.13
N PRO A 102 -11.83 5.49 -6.22
CA PRO A 102 -12.00 6.43 -7.34
C PRO A 102 -12.61 7.78 -6.94
N SER A 103 -13.42 7.80 -5.87
CA SER A 103 -14.08 8.99 -5.32
C SER A 103 -13.25 9.74 -4.27
N LEU A 104 -12.00 9.33 -4.00
CA LEU A 104 -11.19 9.84 -2.88
C LEU A 104 -11.27 11.36 -2.73
N PHE A 105 -10.91 12.14 -3.76
CA PHE A 105 -10.88 13.59 -3.64
C PHE A 105 -12.25 14.26 -3.56
N GLU A 106 -13.29 13.68 -4.15
CA GLU A 106 -14.67 14.16 -3.99
C GLU A 106 -15.12 14.00 -2.54
N GLU A 107 -14.80 12.86 -1.94
CA GLU A 107 -15.13 12.56 -0.54
C GLU A 107 -14.36 13.42 0.44
N LEU A 108 -13.07 13.67 0.19
CA LEU A 108 -12.28 14.59 0.99
C LEU A 108 -12.80 16.03 0.86
N ALA A 109 -13.20 16.46 -0.34
CA ALA A 109 -13.76 17.80 -0.56
C ALA A 109 -15.11 17.99 0.15
N ALA A 110 -15.99 16.99 0.10
CA ALA A 110 -17.28 17.01 0.79
C ALA A 110 -17.12 17.03 2.32
N ALA A 111 -16.17 16.26 2.86
CA ALA A 111 -15.91 16.21 4.29
C ALA A 111 -15.11 17.43 4.82
N CYS A 112 -14.33 18.09 3.96
CA CYS A 112 -13.43 19.19 4.28
C CYS A 112 -13.52 20.32 3.24
N PRO A 113 -14.57 21.16 3.26
CA PRO A 113 -14.78 22.20 2.25
C PRO A 113 -13.72 23.32 2.26
N ARG A 114 -12.89 23.38 3.31
CA ARG A 114 -11.70 24.25 3.36
C ARG A 114 -10.46 23.39 3.65
N PRO A 115 -9.35 23.59 2.94
CA PRO A 115 -8.14 22.81 3.16
C PRO A 115 -7.59 23.06 4.57
N LEU A 116 -7.75 22.07 5.45
CA LEU A 116 -7.00 21.94 6.69
C LEU A 116 -5.59 21.44 6.37
N ASN A 117 -4.62 21.70 7.24
CA ASN A 117 -3.24 21.32 7.00
C ASN A 117 -3.06 19.79 6.80
N GLY A 118 -3.97 18.96 7.34
CA GLY A 118 -3.98 17.51 7.13
C GLY A 118 -5.37 16.90 7.26
N ILE A 119 -5.59 15.79 6.54
CA ILE A 119 -6.82 15.00 6.54
C ILE A 119 -6.40 13.53 6.64
N TRP A 120 -7.16 12.70 7.35
CA TRP A 120 -6.96 11.25 7.40
C TRP A 120 -8.30 10.51 7.40
N TRP A 121 -8.26 9.24 6.97
CA TRP A 121 -9.43 8.37 6.81
C TRP A 121 -9.08 6.92 7.16
N GLY A 122 -10.04 6.00 7.05
CA GLY A 122 -9.82 4.57 7.32
C GLY A 122 -9.07 3.86 6.21
N SER A 123 -8.07 3.04 6.57
CA SER A 123 -7.44 2.11 5.62
C SER A 123 -8.12 0.74 5.71
N ILE A 124 -8.43 0.15 4.57
CA ILE A 124 -8.78 -1.27 4.48
C ILE A 124 -7.47 -2.06 4.43
N LEU A 125 -7.38 -3.20 5.11
CA LEU A 125 -6.34 -4.19 4.85
C LEU A 125 -6.91 -5.22 3.87
N VAL A 126 -6.18 -5.47 2.78
CA VAL A 126 -6.44 -6.60 1.89
C VAL A 126 -5.20 -7.50 1.93
N GLY A 127 -5.30 -8.63 2.61
CA GLY A 127 -4.24 -9.60 2.78
C GLY A 127 -4.28 -10.28 4.15
N PRO A 128 -3.37 -11.21 4.41
CA PRO A 128 -3.36 -12.00 5.63
C PRO A 128 -3.06 -11.12 6.85
N GLN A 129 -3.63 -11.52 7.99
CA GLN A 129 -3.24 -10.99 9.29
C GLN A 129 -1.86 -11.53 9.67
N LEU A 130 -0.86 -10.65 9.74
CA LEU A 130 0.53 -11.00 10.02
C LEU A 130 0.83 -11.03 11.53
N THR A 131 -0.05 -11.62 12.34
CA THR A 131 0.08 -11.77 13.80
C THR A 131 0.60 -13.15 14.19
N THR A 132 -0.06 -14.21 13.70
CA THR A 132 0.37 -15.61 13.83
C THR A 132 0.21 -16.33 12.50
N TYR A 133 0.94 -17.44 12.31
CA TYR A 133 0.86 -18.18 11.07
C TYR A 133 -0.56 -18.69 10.84
N GLU A 134 -1.22 -19.18 11.89
CA GLU A 134 -2.60 -19.64 11.85
C GLU A 134 -3.57 -18.52 11.47
N ALA A 135 -3.47 -17.35 12.11
CA ALA A 135 -4.29 -16.19 11.77
C ALA A 135 -4.14 -15.79 10.30
N SER A 136 -2.91 -15.86 9.76
CA SER A 136 -2.65 -15.58 8.35
C SER A 136 -3.36 -16.53 7.37
N GLN A 137 -3.77 -17.72 7.83
CA GLN A 137 -4.42 -18.74 6.98
C GLN A 137 -5.95 -18.73 7.06
N TYR A 138 -6.52 -18.24 8.16
CA TYR A 138 -7.93 -18.45 8.47
C TYR A 138 -8.71 -17.16 8.75
N ASP A 139 -8.03 -16.08 9.12
CA ASP A 139 -8.71 -14.81 9.36
C ASP A 139 -9.18 -14.19 8.04
N PRO A 140 -10.24 -13.36 8.07
CA PRO A 140 -10.71 -12.66 6.89
C PRO A 140 -9.60 -11.85 6.21
N ILE A 141 -9.47 -12.02 4.89
CA ILE A 141 -8.46 -11.32 4.08
C ILE A 141 -8.80 -9.83 3.87
N ILE A 142 -10.04 -9.42 4.14
CA ILE A 142 -10.46 -8.01 4.09
C ILE A 142 -10.84 -7.55 5.50
N GLU A 143 -10.13 -6.55 6.01
CA GLU A 143 -10.41 -5.94 7.31
C GLU A 143 -10.56 -4.41 7.18
N LEU A 144 -11.67 -3.87 7.70
CA LEU A 144 -11.82 -2.44 7.94
C LEU A 144 -11.04 -2.07 9.20
N ARG A 145 -9.84 -1.48 9.06
CA ARG A 145 -9.01 -1.14 10.23
C ARG A 145 -9.69 -0.05 11.10
N PRO A 146 -9.58 -0.13 12.43
CA PRO A 146 -10.17 0.87 13.31
C PRO A 146 -9.80 2.30 12.93
N LEU A 147 -10.79 3.19 12.87
CA LEU A 147 -10.61 4.60 12.48
C LEU A 147 -9.84 5.44 13.52
N GLU A 148 -9.64 4.92 14.73
CA GLU A 148 -8.85 5.58 15.80
C GLU A 148 -7.34 5.30 15.66
N ARG A 149 -6.99 4.49 14.67
CA ARG A 149 -5.67 3.92 14.48
C ARG A 149 -4.88 4.81 13.53
N VAL A 150 -3.68 5.17 13.98
CA VAL A 150 -2.43 5.58 13.30
C VAL A 150 -2.54 5.92 11.80
N ILE A 151 -1.83 6.97 11.38
CA ILE A 151 -1.59 7.21 9.94
C ILE A 151 -0.79 6.05 9.34
N TYR A 152 -1.35 5.45 8.30
CA TYR A 152 -0.71 4.51 7.41
C TYR A 152 -0.16 5.20 6.16
N THR A 153 0.56 4.38 5.41
CA THR A 153 1.14 4.62 4.10
C THR A 153 0.21 5.24 3.06
N ASN A 154 -1.11 5.06 3.19
CA ASN A 154 -2.08 5.39 2.14
C ASN A 154 -3.38 6.03 2.65
N ASN A 155 -3.47 6.47 3.91
CA ASN A 155 -4.74 6.92 4.52
C ASN A 155 -4.75 8.38 4.99
N TYR A 156 -3.89 9.22 4.42
CA TYR A 156 -3.81 10.63 4.78
C TYR A 156 -3.47 11.51 3.57
N ALA A 157 -3.86 12.78 3.71
CA ALA A 157 -3.53 13.84 2.78
C ALA A 157 -3.03 15.07 3.54
N VAL A 158 -2.14 15.84 2.90
CA VAL A 158 -1.64 17.12 3.41
C VAL A 158 -1.80 18.20 2.35
N THR A 159 -1.99 19.44 2.79
CA THR A 159 -2.03 20.56 1.86
C THR A 159 -0.63 20.96 1.42
N GLY A 160 -0.50 21.61 0.26
CA GLY A 160 0.77 22.20 -0.15
C GLY A 160 1.28 23.22 0.86
N ARG A 161 0.39 23.97 1.53
CA ARG A 161 0.74 24.82 2.67
C ARG A 161 1.49 24.05 3.76
N ALA A 162 0.94 22.91 4.17
CA ALA A 162 1.52 22.08 5.22
C ALA A 162 2.86 21.49 4.79
N LEU A 163 2.95 21.00 3.55
CA LEU A 163 4.16 20.44 3.00
C LEU A 163 5.29 21.47 2.93
N ASN A 164 4.98 22.70 2.51
CA ASN A 164 5.93 23.80 2.43
C ASN A 164 6.38 24.29 3.83
N TRP A 165 5.47 24.32 4.81
CA TRP A 165 5.81 24.74 6.17
C TRP A 165 6.68 23.72 6.91
N HIS A 166 6.32 22.44 6.85
CA HIS A 166 6.96 21.40 7.65
C HIS A 166 8.12 20.70 6.94
N GLY A 167 8.16 20.80 5.63
CA GLY A 167 9.11 20.12 4.77
C GLY A 167 8.64 18.71 4.40
N TYR A 168 8.93 18.34 3.16
CA TYR A 168 8.58 17.06 2.55
C TYR A 168 8.92 15.85 3.43
N GLY A 169 10.17 15.73 3.89
CA GLY A 169 10.63 14.55 4.65
C GLY A 169 9.89 14.30 5.97
N ARG A 170 9.21 15.31 6.52
CA ARG A 170 8.44 15.16 7.77
C ARG A 170 6.99 14.71 7.57
N LEU A 171 6.48 14.79 6.35
CA LEU A 171 5.09 14.41 6.00
C LEU A 171 5.02 13.27 4.98
N PHE A 172 6.13 12.97 4.30
CA PHE A 172 6.22 11.90 3.31
C PHE A 172 6.08 10.51 3.92
N GLU A 173 6.78 10.26 5.03
CA GLU A 173 6.69 8.99 5.74
C GLU A 173 5.54 9.01 6.75
N HIS A 174 4.69 8.00 6.69
CA HIS A 174 3.48 7.91 7.53
C HIS A 174 3.78 8.00 9.04
N TYR A 175 4.85 7.34 9.53
CA TYR A 175 5.25 7.41 10.94
C TYR A 175 5.75 8.80 11.36
N HIS A 176 6.30 9.58 10.43
CA HIS A 176 6.67 10.98 10.67
C HIS A 176 5.43 11.88 10.66
N ALA A 177 4.51 11.65 9.72
CA ALA A 177 3.24 12.36 9.64
C ALA A 177 2.39 12.15 10.91
N ASP A 178 2.31 10.90 11.40
CA ASP A 178 1.53 10.52 12.58
C ASP A 178 1.97 11.31 13.83
N ARG A 179 3.29 11.37 14.07
CA ARG A 179 3.90 12.17 15.15
C ARG A 179 3.60 13.67 15.06
N ARG A 180 3.19 14.18 13.89
CA ARG A 180 2.83 15.59 13.69
C ARG A 180 1.34 15.83 13.84
N PHE A 181 0.52 14.93 13.31
CA PHE A 181 -0.93 14.99 13.40
C PHE A 181 -1.43 14.81 14.84
N GLY A 182 -0.67 14.08 15.68
CA GLY A 182 -0.95 13.97 17.11
C GLY A 182 -0.65 15.22 17.96
N LYS A 183 -0.22 16.35 17.38
CA LYS A 183 0.14 17.57 18.14
C LYS A 183 -1.00 18.60 18.13
N PHE A 184 -1.24 19.22 19.29
CA PHE A 184 -2.35 20.13 19.59
C PHE A 184 -2.56 21.29 18.60
N TRP A 185 -1.50 21.80 17.96
CA TRP A 185 -1.59 22.91 17.01
C TRP A 185 -1.93 22.48 15.56
N TRP A 186 -2.17 21.19 15.32
CA TRP A 186 -2.48 20.65 13.99
C TRP A 186 -3.36 19.39 14.07
N PRO A 187 -4.61 19.50 14.55
CA PRO A 187 -5.52 18.35 14.51
C PRO A 187 -5.89 18.06 13.04
N PRO A 188 -5.58 16.87 12.49
CA PRO A 188 -6.09 16.48 11.19
C PRO A 188 -7.60 16.33 11.25
N LYS A 189 -8.29 16.59 10.14
CA LYS A 189 -9.70 16.22 10.04
C LYS A 189 -9.81 14.73 9.77
N LYS A 190 -10.53 14.05 10.67
CA LYS A 190 -10.96 12.67 10.50
C LYS A 190 -12.17 12.59 9.57
N VAL A 191 -12.05 11.80 8.52
CA VAL A 191 -13.14 11.43 7.63
C VAL A 191 -13.56 9.99 7.96
N PRO A 192 -14.80 9.74 8.39
CA PRO A 192 -15.25 8.40 8.81
C PRO A 192 -15.61 7.53 7.59
N LYS A 193 -14.71 7.46 6.61
CA LYS A 193 -14.83 6.66 5.39
C LYS A 193 -13.55 5.85 5.19
N TYR A 194 -13.65 4.78 4.41
CA TYR A 194 -12.49 4.00 4.00
C TYR A 194 -12.23 4.24 2.51
N LEU A 195 -11.18 5.01 2.23
CA LEU A 195 -10.90 5.55 0.89
C LEU A 195 -9.58 5.01 0.31
N SER A 196 -8.96 4.06 0.99
CA SER A 196 -7.75 3.37 0.56
C SER A 196 -7.71 1.95 1.10
N ALA A 197 -6.92 1.10 0.43
CA ALA A 197 -6.66 -0.26 0.84
C ALA A 197 -5.16 -0.57 0.76
N ALA A 198 -4.62 -1.12 1.83
CA ALA A 198 -3.26 -1.62 1.86
C ALA A 198 -3.22 -3.06 1.38
N SER A 199 -2.47 -3.35 0.32
CA SER A 199 -2.37 -4.71 -0.24
C SER A 199 -1.18 -5.45 0.39
N LYS A 200 -1.46 -6.49 1.16
CA LYS A 200 -0.45 -7.36 1.79
C LYS A 200 -0.33 -8.68 1.06
N HIS A 201 -0.03 -8.61 -0.23
CA HIS A 201 0.21 -9.79 -1.05
C HIS A 201 1.45 -10.60 -0.60
N PRO A 202 1.61 -11.87 -1.04
CA PRO A 202 2.70 -12.75 -0.59
C PRO A 202 4.11 -12.18 -0.81
N CYS A 203 4.31 -11.44 -1.91
CA CYS A 203 5.58 -10.81 -2.23
C CYS A 203 5.84 -9.45 -1.55
N SER A 204 4.92 -8.93 -0.71
CA SER A 204 5.13 -7.66 -0.01
C SER A 204 6.21 -7.83 1.06
N THR A 205 7.08 -6.84 1.28
CA THR A 205 8.25 -7.00 2.18
C THR A 205 7.85 -7.44 3.59
N VAL A 206 6.73 -6.92 4.10
CA VAL A 206 6.20 -7.31 5.42
C VAL A 206 5.69 -8.75 5.44
N SER A 207 5.02 -9.20 4.37
CA SER A 207 4.59 -10.60 4.23
C SER A 207 5.81 -11.52 4.12
N VAL A 208 6.80 -11.16 3.30
CA VAL A 208 8.05 -11.92 3.16
C VAL A 208 8.75 -12.10 4.51
N GLN A 209 8.93 -11.02 5.26
CA GLN A 209 9.56 -11.06 6.57
C GLN A 209 8.81 -11.98 7.53
N PHE A 210 7.48 -11.89 7.54
CA PHE A 210 6.64 -12.73 8.39
C PHE A 210 6.71 -14.20 8.00
N PHE A 211 6.54 -14.54 6.72
CA PHE A 211 6.44 -15.92 6.25
C PHE A 211 7.78 -16.65 6.22
N MET A 212 8.88 -15.98 5.87
CA MET A 212 10.21 -16.60 5.91
C MET A 212 10.64 -17.01 7.32
N ALA A 213 10.08 -16.38 8.36
CA ALA A 213 10.28 -16.81 9.74
C ALA A 213 9.59 -18.15 10.06
N GLN A 214 8.59 -18.56 9.27
CA GLN A 214 7.78 -19.74 9.52
C GLN A 214 8.36 -20.99 8.82
N PRO A 215 8.69 -22.07 9.56
CA PRO A 215 9.14 -23.33 8.94
C PRO A 215 8.14 -23.91 7.94
N GLN A 216 6.84 -23.77 8.22
CA GLN A 216 5.75 -24.29 7.39
C GLN A 216 5.74 -23.65 6.01
N PHE A 217 5.95 -22.32 5.94
CA PHE A 217 6.01 -21.61 4.67
C PHE A 217 7.24 -22.03 3.85
N ARG A 218 8.41 -22.14 4.50
CA ARG A 218 9.65 -22.55 3.83
C ARG A 218 9.58 -23.96 3.26
N ALA A 219 8.84 -24.85 3.92
CA ALA A 219 8.63 -26.22 3.46
C ALA A 219 7.68 -26.31 2.25
N ASP A 220 6.63 -25.47 2.21
CA ASP A 220 5.63 -25.49 1.14
C ASP A 220 5.05 -24.10 0.85
N PRO A 221 5.79 -23.25 0.10
CA PRO A 221 5.34 -21.91 -0.25
C PRO A 221 4.12 -21.95 -1.19
N ARG A 222 3.99 -22.99 -2.03
CA ARG A 222 2.86 -23.14 -2.97
C ARG A 222 1.54 -23.27 -2.22
N ARG A 223 1.50 -24.09 -1.17
CA ARG A 223 0.30 -24.22 -0.33
C ARG A 223 -0.13 -22.90 0.27
N HIS A 224 0.81 -22.11 0.78
CA HIS A 224 0.50 -20.82 1.37
C HIS A 224 -0.05 -19.82 0.34
N VAL A 225 0.58 -19.75 -0.83
CA VAL A 225 0.12 -18.90 -1.93
C VAL A 225 -1.24 -19.37 -2.47
N GLY A 226 -1.49 -20.67 -2.51
CA GLY A 226 -2.79 -21.26 -2.82
C GLY A 226 -3.88 -20.84 -1.84
N ARG A 227 -3.61 -20.91 -0.53
CA ARG A 227 -4.54 -20.41 0.49
C ARG A 227 -4.84 -18.92 0.33
N PHE A 228 -3.83 -18.11 0.01
CA PHE A 228 -4.06 -16.69 -0.28
C PHE A 228 -4.99 -16.49 -1.48
N ALA A 229 -4.85 -17.28 -2.56
CA ALA A 229 -5.75 -17.21 -3.72
C ALA A 229 -7.21 -17.60 -3.37
N GLU A 230 -7.38 -18.67 -2.59
CA GLU A 230 -8.69 -19.11 -2.10
C GLU A 230 -9.35 -18.04 -1.23
N GLN A 231 -8.59 -17.47 -0.28
CA GLN A 231 -9.10 -16.39 0.57
C GLN A 231 -9.53 -15.17 -0.24
N LEU A 232 -8.79 -14.79 -1.30
CA LEU A 232 -9.19 -13.71 -2.20
C LEU A 232 -10.48 -14.04 -2.96
N ALA A 233 -10.63 -15.28 -3.44
CA ALA A 233 -11.82 -15.73 -4.17
C ALA A 233 -13.08 -15.76 -3.27
N GLU A 234 -12.90 -16.11 -1.98
CA GLU A 234 -13.96 -16.16 -0.97
C GLU A 234 -14.21 -14.81 -0.28
N ALA A 235 -13.41 -13.79 -0.61
CA ALA A 235 -13.41 -12.51 0.09
C ALA A 235 -14.77 -11.80 0.02
N GLN A 236 -15.33 -11.49 1.18
CA GLN A 236 -16.53 -10.67 1.29
C GLN A 236 -16.15 -9.19 1.33
N ILE A 237 -16.37 -8.48 0.23
CA ILE A 237 -16.17 -7.03 0.16
C ILE A 237 -17.33 -6.35 0.89
N PRO A 238 -17.08 -5.52 1.93
CA PRO A 238 -18.15 -4.88 2.67
C PRO A 238 -18.95 -3.91 1.79
N ALA A 239 -20.24 -3.76 2.10
CA ALA A 239 -21.14 -2.88 1.35
C ALA A 239 -20.61 -1.44 1.29
N GLY A 240 -20.70 -0.82 0.12
CA GLY A 240 -20.19 0.54 -0.12
C GLY A 240 -18.72 0.62 -0.55
N TYR A 241 -17.99 -0.50 -0.60
CA TYR A 241 -16.60 -0.57 -1.06
C TYR A 241 -16.43 -1.41 -2.35
N ASP A 242 -17.44 -1.37 -3.23
CA ASP A 242 -17.45 -2.12 -4.49
C ASP A 242 -16.26 -1.82 -5.41
N TRP A 243 -15.61 -0.67 -5.22
CA TRP A 243 -14.38 -0.30 -5.92
C TRP A 243 -13.22 -1.28 -5.66
N LEU A 244 -13.29 -2.11 -4.61
CA LEU A 244 -12.32 -3.17 -4.34
C LEU A 244 -12.51 -4.43 -5.20
N LYS A 245 -13.68 -4.64 -5.81
CA LYS A 245 -13.99 -5.89 -6.54
C LYS A 245 -12.99 -6.16 -7.65
N ALA A 246 -12.74 -5.15 -8.48
CA ALA A 246 -11.81 -5.26 -9.59
C ALA A 246 -10.36 -5.52 -9.13
N PRO A 247 -9.73 -4.72 -8.25
CA PRO A 247 -8.35 -4.97 -7.84
C PRO A 247 -8.18 -6.29 -7.07
N VAL A 248 -9.15 -6.70 -6.24
CA VAL A 248 -9.12 -7.99 -5.55
C VAL A 248 -9.13 -9.15 -6.56
N GLY A 249 -10.06 -9.15 -7.52
CA GLY A 249 -10.12 -10.20 -8.54
C GLY A 249 -8.90 -10.21 -9.47
N GLN A 250 -8.31 -9.04 -9.77
CA GLN A 250 -7.08 -8.96 -10.56
C GLN A 250 -5.87 -9.55 -9.83
N VAL A 251 -5.74 -9.30 -8.52
CA VAL A 251 -4.70 -9.94 -7.71
C VAL A 251 -4.95 -11.44 -7.59
N GLU A 252 -6.19 -11.87 -7.37
CA GLU A 252 -6.55 -13.29 -7.34
C GLU A 252 -6.12 -13.99 -8.64
N ALA A 253 -6.48 -13.43 -9.80
CA ALA A 253 -6.09 -13.96 -11.10
C ALA A 253 -4.57 -14.01 -11.30
N LEU A 254 -3.84 -12.97 -10.86
CA LEU A 254 -2.38 -12.94 -10.90
C LEU A 254 -1.76 -14.05 -10.01
N VAL A 255 -2.31 -14.27 -8.82
CA VAL A 255 -1.84 -15.32 -7.90
C VAL A 255 -2.11 -16.71 -8.47
N ARG A 256 -3.31 -16.96 -9.01
CA ARG A 256 -3.63 -18.24 -9.68
C ARG A 256 -2.71 -18.53 -10.85
N ARG A 257 -2.45 -17.54 -11.70
CA ARG A 257 -1.48 -17.68 -12.78
C ARG A 257 -0.07 -17.98 -12.27
N ALA A 258 0.35 -17.37 -11.16
CA ALA A 258 1.62 -17.69 -10.51
C ALA A 258 1.66 -19.14 -9.97
N LEU A 259 0.52 -19.70 -9.55
CA LEU A 259 0.39 -21.11 -9.18
C LEU A 259 0.38 -22.05 -10.40
N GLY A 260 0.03 -21.54 -11.58
CA GLY A 260 -0.12 -22.29 -12.83
C GLY A 260 -1.55 -22.79 -13.08
N GLU A 261 -2.54 -22.10 -12.51
CA GLU A 261 -3.98 -22.34 -12.64
C GLU A 261 -4.63 -21.42 -13.68
#